data_AF-A0A7W9QEP1-F1
#
_entry.id   AF-A0A7W9QEP1-F1
#
_cell.length_a   1.000
_cell.length_b   1.000
_cell.length_c   1.000
_cell.angle_alpha   90.00
_cell.angle_beta   90.00
_cell.angle_gamma   90.00
#
_symmetry.space_group_name_H-M   'P 1'
#
loop_
_entity.id
_entity.type
_entity.pdbx_description
1 polymer ?
#
loop_
_entity_poly.entity_id
_entity_poly.type
_entity_poly.pdbx_seq_one_letter_code
_entity_poly.pdbx_strand_id
1 'polypeptide(L)'
;MSSGALTATGHPLQRAGAWAVAVIAGKKRPEHVTSEDLDGVACSVLTDVVHCAVAAKTDKAYDWWKVLFALYPNSKATHAGRSRDKALLSEALGPMFASGGDAETPAPCTFCGAPASVLWAKSMLPLFDTNKALNSLPPGLRGWPVCRGCRVAMWALPYGAWVTAGSATVLSCETPAAEYEFAARNVRRARRIAQVGFSGLGASARPELVALRALRAVEGGMSGTTLWSFKNDNQEPWLRVSRTRRAVPRFLATVDGNKSLRRGWRLLELALTQRDRDGRVSVEGVGEAARLVFEAEDGRSRSLVSQVHRLLWDTDRWTGGDRAALTRLAFRYEKEVHGMEPDLKGVAILIADWIEHGSGSPRGRLAEYRNAGLSGYRLGQLLYQAGYRLKLDGRKVEVDPAAWQPLLGKQFRAWEHRMLLGAEVLRVLGERGVEVAEPPDDPRERERVEALLEQPVLVADDEHYFGGA
;
A
#
# COMPACT_ATOMS: atom_id res chain seq x y z
N MET A 1 6.75 13.69 -35.24
CA MET A 1 7.50 13.22 -34.07
C MET A 1 7.67 11.72 -34.22
N SER A 2 8.90 11.22 -34.38
CA SER A 2 9.14 9.77 -34.41
C SER A 2 8.81 9.21 -33.02
N SER A 3 7.79 8.38 -32.90
CA SER A 3 7.52 7.70 -31.62
C SER A 3 8.67 6.73 -31.35
N GLY A 4 9.21 6.72 -30.13
CA GLY A 4 10.25 5.77 -29.72
C GLY A 4 9.85 4.31 -29.99
N ALA A 5 10.83 3.40 -29.95
CA ALA A 5 10.61 1.97 -30.23
C ALA A 5 9.72 1.27 -29.18
N LEU A 6 9.39 1.98 -28.09
CA LEU A 6 8.60 1.51 -26.96
C LEU A 6 7.70 2.65 -26.44
N THR A 7 6.44 2.29 -26.17
CA THR A 7 5.48 3.16 -25.50
C THR A 7 4.97 2.48 -24.24
N ALA A 8 4.92 3.19 -23.12
CA ALA A 8 4.24 2.72 -21.92
C ALA A 8 2.73 2.91 -22.05
N THR A 9 1.97 1.81 -21.99
CA THR A 9 0.53 1.84 -22.23
C THR A 9 -0.25 1.98 -20.92
N GLY A 10 -1.58 1.96 -20.99
CA GLY A 10 -2.45 1.90 -19.81
C GLY A 10 -2.49 0.52 -19.14
N HIS A 11 -1.97 -0.53 -19.78
CA HIS A 11 -2.00 -1.87 -19.22
C HIS A 11 -0.89 -2.03 -18.16
N PRO A 12 -1.21 -2.36 -16.89
CA PRO A 12 -0.26 -2.25 -15.78
C PRO A 12 0.98 -3.14 -15.93
N LEU A 13 0.80 -4.38 -16.44
CA LEU A 13 1.92 -5.30 -16.65
C LEU A 13 2.88 -4.84 -17.76
N GLN A 14 2.34 -4.46 -18.92
CA GLN A 14 3.15 -3.93 -20.02
C GLN A 14 3.85 -2.64 -19.60
N ARG A 15 3.14 -1.75 -18.89
CA ARG A 15 3.67 -0.48 -18.40
C ARG A 15 4.87 -0.67 -17.47
N ALA A 16 4.76 -1.57 -16.49
CA ALA A 16 5.85 -1.89 -15.59
C ALA A 16 7.06 -2.50 -16.32
N GLY A 17 6.79 -3.37 -17.29
CA GLY A 17 7.79 -3.88 -18.22
C GLY A 17 8.48 -2.80 -19.04
N ALA A 18 7.72 -1.83 -19.55
CA ALA A 18 8.24 -0.74 -20.36
C ALA A 18 9.17 0.18 -19.54
N TRP A 19 8.81 0.47 -18.30
CA TRP A 19 9.69 1.18 -17.36
C TRP A 19 10.95 0.39 -17.02
N ALA A 20 10.86 -0.94 -16.89
CA ALA A 20 12.03 -1.78 -16.70
C ALA A 20 12.99 -1.69 -17.90
N VAL A 21 12.46 -1.75 -19.13
CA VAL A 21 13.25 -1.56 -20.36
C VAL A 21 13.96 -0.21 -20.33
N ALA A 22 13.24 0.88 -20.03
CA ALA A 22 13.83 2.22 -19.94
C ALA A 22 14.99 2.26 -18.94
N VAL A 23 14.80 1.71 -17.73
CA VAL A 23 15.83 1.66 -16.69
C VAL A 23 17.04 0.82 -17.12
N ILE A 24 16.83 -0.35 -17.70
CA ILE A 24 17.93 -1.23 -18.14
C ILE A 24 18.74 -0.56 -19.25
N ALA A 25 18.06 0.14 -20.18
CA ALA A 25 18.67 0.94 -21.24
C ALA A 25 19.27 2.28 -20.76
N GLY A 26 19.19 2.61 -19.47
CA GLY A 26 19.70 3.86 -18.93
C GLY A 26 18.92 5.11 -19.36
N LYS A 27 17.68 4.95 -19.84
CA LYS A 27 16.79 6.05 -20.25
C LYS A 27 15.89 6.48 -19.11
N LYS A 28 15.50 7.76 -19.11
CA LYS A 28 14.58 8.34 -18.13
C LYS A 28 13.10 8.09 -18.41
N ARG A 29 12.76 7.67 -19.64
CA ARG A 29 11.38 7.44 -20.07
C ARG A 29 11.32 6.29 -21.09
N PRO A 30 10.25 5.48 -21.12
CA PRO A 30 10.03 4.46 -22.13
C PRO A 30 10.06 5.02 -23.56
N GLU A 31 9.51 6.22 -23.75
CA GLU A 31 9.46 6.89 -25.06
C GLU A 31 10.85 7.28 -25.60
N HIS A 32 11.87 7.32 -24.74
CA HIS A 32 13.26 7.64 -25.12
C HIS A 32 14.08 6.39 -25.47
N VAL A 33 13.47 5.21 -25.45
CA VAL A 33 14.11 3.95 -25.83
C VAL A 33 14.16 3.85 -27.36
N THR A 34 15.36 3.75 -27.90
CA THR A 34 15.61 3.53 -29.33
C THR A 34 15.50 2.05 -29.70
N SER A 35 15.51 1.74 -31.00
CA SER A 35 15.53 0.35 -31.47
C SER A 35 16.78 -0.41 -31.01
N GLU A 36 17.94 0.27 -31.00
CA GLU A 36 19.22 -0.30 -30.52
C GLU A 36 19.17 -0.59 -29.01
N ASP A 37 18.62 0.33 -28.22
CA ASP A 37 18.40 0.10 -26.79
C ASP A 37 17.49 -1.13 -26.58
N LEU A 38 16.45 -1.26 -27.39
CA LEU A 38 15.51 -2.38 -27.33
C LEU A 38 16.17 -3.72 -27.72
N ASP A 39 17.13 -3.72 -28.64
CA ASP A 39 17.97 -4.88 -28.98
C ASP A 39 18.87 -5.27 -27.81
N GLY A 40 19.58 -4.30 -27.23
CA GLY A 40 20.46 -4.56 -26.08
C GLY A 40 19.70 -5.11 -24.87
N VAL A 41 18.51 -4.56 -24.58
CA VAL A 41 17.65 -5.06 -23.50
C VAL A 41 17.12 -6.47 -23.82
N ALA A 42 16.66 -6.72 -25.05
CA ALA A 42 16.20 -8.04 -25.47
C ALA A 42 17.30 -9.11 -25.33
N CYS A 43 18.53 -8.81 -25.76
CA CYS A 43 19.69 -9.70 -25.60
C CYS A 43 19.99 -9.97 -24.12
N SER A 44 19.91 -8.94 -23.26
CA SER A 44 20.14 -9.08 -21.82
C SER A 44 19.08 -9.98 -21.17
N VAL A 45 17.80 -9.72 -21.46
CA VAL A 45 16.68 -10.53 -20.95
C VAL A 45 16.78 -11.97 -21.43
N LEU A 46 17.05 -12.21 -22.71
CA LEU A 46 17.25 -13.55 -23.25
C LEU A 46 18.39 -14.30 -22.54
N THR A 47 19.52 -13.62 -22.32
CA THR A 47 20.69 -14.18 -21.64
C THR A 47 20.33 -14.62 -20.21
N ASP A 48 19.65 -13.75 -19.45
CA ASP A 48 19.22 -14.05 -18.08
C ASP A 48 18.21 -15.20 -18.05
N VAL A 49 17.21 -15.20 -18.94
CA VAL A 49 16.19 -16.25 -19.04
C VAL A 49 16.83 -17.60 -19.33
N VAL A 50 17.74 -17.66 -20.31
CA VAL A 50 18.45 -18.89 -20.67
C VAL A 50 19.33 -19.36 -19.51
N HIS A 51 20.11 -18.46 -18.91
CA HIS A 51 21.00 -18.78 -17.79
C HIS A 51 20.23 -19.38 -16.60
N CYS A 52 19.15 -18.74 -16.15
CA CYS A 52 18.40 -19.24 -15.00
C CYS A 52 17.61 -20.52 -15.34
N ALA A 53 17.14 -20.69 -16.58
CA ALA A 53 16.42 -21.89 -17.00
C ALA A 53 17.29 -23.15 -16.95
N VAL A 54 18.56 -23.06 -17.33
CA VAL A 54 19.49 -24.22 -17.27
C VAL A 54 20.08 -24.44 -15.88
N ALA A 55 19.97 -23.47 -14.97
CA ALA A 55 20.51 -23.56 -13.61
C ALA A 55 20.02 -24.78 -12.82
N ALA A 56 20.93 -25.35 -12.02
CA ALA A 56 20.62 -26.43 -11.09
C ALA A 56 19.79 -25.90 -9.91
N LYS A 57 18.98 -26.76 -9.27
CA LYS A 57 18.12 -26.35 -8.14
C LYS A 57 18.88 -25.80 -6.93
N THR A 58 20.15 -26.18 -6.79
CA THR A 58 21.06 -25.72 -5.75
C THR A 58 21.70 -24.37 -6.06
N ASP A 59 21.63 -23.93 -7.32
CA ASP A 59 22.24 -22.70 -7.78
C ASP A 59 21.36 -21.49 -7.46
N LYS A 60 21.98 -20.35 -7.15
CA LYS A 60 21.27 -19.11 -6.80
C LYS A 60 20.47 -18.56 -7.98
N ALA A 61 20.97 -18.76 -9.20
CA ALA A 61 20.26 -18.40 -10.43
C ALA A 61 18.90 -19.12 -10.57
N TYR A 62 18.70 -20.27 -9.91
CA TYR A 62 17.42 -20.99 -9.92
C TYR A 62 16.30 -20.21 -9.22
N ASP A 63 16.61 -19.32 -8.29
CA ASP A 63 15.59 -18.47 -7.67
C ASP A 63 15.00 -17.46 -8.67
N TRP A 64 15.80 -16.98 -9.63
CA TRP A 64 15.27 -16.16 -10.73
C TRP A 64 14.38 -16.98 -11.66
N TRP A 65 14.73 -18.25 -11.91
CA TRP A 65 13.86 -19.16 -12.64
C TRP A 65 12.51 -19.35 -11.95
N LYS A 66 12.45 -19.41 -10.61
CA LYS A 66 11.17 -19.47 -9.87
C LYS A 66 10.30 -18.24 -10.12
N VAL A 67 10.90 -17.05 -10.19
CA VAL A 67 10.19 -15.81 -10.54
C VAL A 67 9.59 -15.92 -11.95
N LEU A 68 10.39 -16.34 -12.93
CA LEU A 68 9.90 -16.53 -14.30
C LEU A 68 8.83 -17.62 -14.36
N PHE A 69 8.96 -18.71 -13.61
CA PHE A 69 7.96 -19.77 -13.53
C PHE A 69 6.64 -19.25 -12.96
N ALA A 70 6.68 -18.41 -11.91
CA ALA A 70 5.49 -17.81 -11.33
C ALA A 70 4.75 -16.86 -12.30
N LEU A 71 5.48 -16.24 -13.22
CA LEU A 71 4.93 -15.29 -14.19
C LEU A 71 4.55 -15.93 -15.53
N TYR A 72 5.29 -16.95 -15.99
CA TYR A 72 5.10 -17.60 -17.28
C TYR A 72 5.17 -19.12 -17.12
N PRO A 73 4.30 -19.79 -16.34
CA PRO A 73 4.49 -21.20 -15.95
C PRO A 73 4.54 -22.19 -17.11
N ASN A 74 3.96 -21.83 -18.27
CA ASN A 74 3.87 -22.70 -19.45
C ASN A 74 4.82 -22.26 -20.59
N SER A 75 5.78 -21.37 -20.32
CA SER A 75 6.75 -20.95 -21.33
C SER A 75 7.80 -22.03 -21.58
N LYS A 76 8.46 -22.01 -22.75
CA LYS A 76 9.56 -22.95 -23.05
C LYS A 76 10.70 -22.88 -22.02
N ALA A 77 10.95 -21.73 -21.42
CA ALA A 77 12.01 -21.52 -20.42
C ALA A 77 11.67 -22.09 -19.04
N THR A 78 10.39 -22.29 -18.74
CA THR A 78 9.88 -22.59 -17.39
C THR A 78 9.09 -23.90 -17.34
N HIS A 79 8.78 -24.49 -18.50
CA HIS A 79 8.15 -25.79 -18.59
C HIS A 79 9.02 -26.88 -17.95
N ALA A 80 8.38 -27.93 -17.42
CA ALA A 80 9.07 -29.06 -16.80
C ALA A 80 10.01 -29.77 -17.79
N GLY A 81 9.55 -29.95 -19.03
CA GLY A 81 10.33 -30.55 -20.13
C GLY A 81 11.24 -29.58 -20.89
N ARG A 82 11.64 -28.46 -20.29
CA ARG A 82 12.57 -27.52 -20.94
C ARG A 82 13.93 -28.17 -21.22
N SER A 83 14.59 -27.72 -22.31
CA SER A 83 15.97 -28.10 -22.57
C SER A 83 16.91 -27.60 -21.46
N ARG A 84 17.92 -28.41 -21.13
CA ARG A 84 19.04 -28.03 -20.25
C ARG A 84 20.27 -27.59 -21.03
N ASP A 85 20.23 -27.71 -22.35
CA ASP A 85 21.24 -27.17 -23.24
C ASP A 85 20.99 -25.68 -23.47
N LYS A 86 22.00 -24.88 -23.14
CA LYS A 86 21.97 -23.41 -23.24
C LYS A 86 21.80 -22.94 -24.68
N ALA A 87 22.48 -23.56 -25.64
CA ALA A 87 22.45 -23.17 -27.05
C ALA A 87 21.08 -23.47 -27.66
N LEU A 88 20.58 -24.70 -27.46
CA LEU A 88 19.24 -25.10 -27.94
C LEU A 88 18.14 -24.23 -27.34
N LEU A 89 18.24 -23.90 -26.05
CA LEU A 89 17.25 -23.04 -25.40
C LEU A 89 17.33 -21.60 -25.91
N SER A 90 18.54 -21.07 -26.13
CA SER A 90 18.74 -19.74 -26.69
C SER A 90 18.17 -19.63 -28.10
N GLU A 91 18.41 -20.62 -28.96
CA GLU A 91 17.83 -20.70 -30.30
C GLU A 91 16.30 -20.76 -30.24
N ALA A 92 15.74 -21.58 -29.33
CA ALA A 92 14.30 -21.74 -29.20
C ALA A 92 13.56 -20.50 -28.66
N LEU A 93 14.25 -19.64 -27.90
CA LEU A 93 13.70 -18.42 -27.29
C LEU A 93 14.02 -17.15 -28.09
N GLY A 94 15.10 -17.12 -28.88
CA GLY A 94 15.50 -15.96 -29.70
C GLY A 94 14.37 -15.34 -30.54
N PRO A 95 13.58 -16.14 -31.29
CA PRO A 95 12.46 -15.63 -32.09
C PRO A 95 11.41 -14.84 -31.31
N MET A 96 11.32 -15.03 -29.99
CA MET A 96 10.39 -14.29 -29.13
C MET A 96 10.67 -12.80 -29.11
N PHE A 97 11.92 -12.39 -29.34
CA PHE A 97 12.39 -11.01 -29.28
C PHE A 97 12.78 -10.41 -30.63
N ALA A 98 12.84 -11.24 -31.68
CA ALA A 98 13.14 -10.79 -33.04
C ALA A 98 12.14 -9.73 -33.53
N SER A 99 12.61 -8.80 -34.36
CA SER A 99 11.72 -7.96 -35.18
C SER A 99 10.76 -8.85 -35.95
N GLY A 100 9.47 -8.53 -35.89
CA GLY A 100 8.47 -9.31 -36.63
C GLY A 100 8.79 -9.21 -38.12
N GLY A 101 8.56 -10.29 -38.86
CA GLY A 101 8.55 -10.21 -40.32
C GLY A 101 7.34 -9.41 -40.81
N ASP A 102 7.42 -8.99 -42.07
CA ASP A 102 6.31 -8.37 -42.78
C ASP A 102 5.20 -9.41 -42.96
N ALA A 103 4.19 -9.37 -42.08
CA ALA A 103 2.94 -10.08 -42.36
C ALA A 103 2.20 -9.33 -43.46
N GLU A 104 1.57 -10.06 -44.38
CA GLU A 104 0.71 -9.47 -45.42
C GLU A 104 -0.39 -8.59 -44.80
N THR A 105 -0.89 -8.96 -43.62
CA THR A 105 -1.91 -8.21 -42.89
C THR A 105 -1.58 -8.13 -41.40
N PRO A 106 -0.78 -7.14 -40.93
CA PRO A 106 -0.49 -6.99 -39.51
C PRO A 106 -1.75 -6.58 -38.74
N ALA A 107 -1.94 -7.14 -37.55
CA ALA A 107 -3.02 -6.77 -36.64
C ALA A 107 -2.54 -5.71 -35.62
N PRO A 108 -3.43 -4.87 -35.06
CA PRO A 108 -3.03 -3.89 -34.06
C PRO A 108 -2.60 -4.59 -32.76
N CYS A 109 -1.44 -4.20 -32.23
CA CYS A 109 -0.94 -4.69 -30.95
C CYS A 109 -1.96 -4.46 -29.83
N THR A 110 -2.29 -5.51 -29.08
CA THR A 110 -3.28 -5.48 -27.98
C THR A 110 -2.97 -4.42 -26.91
N PHE A 111 -1.70 -4.04 -26.74
CA PHE A 111 -1.30 -3.08 -25.72
C PHE A 111 -1.23 -1.64 -26.23
N CYS A 112 -0.59 -1.40 -27.39
CA CYS A 112 -0.25 -0.06 -27.86
C CYS A 112 -0.83 0.30 -29.23
N GLY A 113 -1.54 -0.62 -29.89
CA GLY A 113 -2.14 -0.41 -31.22
C GLY A 113 -1.15 -0.46 -32.39
N ALA A 114 0.17 -0.45 -32.15
CA ALA A 114 1.17 -0.55 -33.22
C ALA A 114 1.02 -1.85 -34.04
N PRO A 115 1.33 -1.85 -35.35
CA PRO A 115 1.25 -3.06 -36.18
C PRO A 115 2.04 -4.24 -35.58
N ALA A 116 1.43 -5.42 -35.55
CA ALA A 116 2.00 -6.64 -34.99
C ALA A 116 1.63 -7.87 -35.84
N SER A 117 2.66 -8.64 -36.21
CA SER A 117 2.53 -9.92 -36.91
C SER A 117 2.63 -11.14 -36.00
N VAL A 118 3.11 -10.95 -34.76
CA VAL A 118 3.34 -12.04 -33.80
C VAL A 118 2.16 -12.17 -32.84
N LEU A 119 1.59 -13.38 -32.75
CA LEU A 119 0.51 -13.73 -31.84
C LEU A 119 1.05 -14.43 -30.59
N TRP A 120 0.72 -13.92 -29.40
CA TRP A 120 1.07 -14.53 -28.11
C TRP A 120 -0.18 -14.97 -27.34
N ALA A 121 -0.02 -15.94 -26.43
CA ALA A 121 -1.09 -16.44 -25.55
C ALA A 121 -0.53 -16.67 -24.13
N LYS A 122 -1.29 -17.34 -23.26
CA LYS A 122 -0.95 -17.64 -21.85
C LYS A 122 0.50 -18.08 -21.58
N SER A 123 1.15 -18.81 -22.49
CA SER A 123 2.54 -19.26 -22.30
C SER A 123 3.56 -18.10 -22.31
N MET A 124 3.17 -16.94 -22.84
CA MET A 124 4.03 -15.77 -23.07
C MET A 124 3.49 -14.50 -22.40
N LEU A 125 2.22 -14.52 -22.00
CA LEU A 125 1.50 -13.40 -21.43
C LEU A 125 0.88 -13.80 -20.06
N PRO A 126 1.32 -13.20 -18.94
CA PRO A 126 0.77 -13.45 -17.61
C PRO A 126 -0.67 -12.97 -17.49
N LEU A 127 -1.54 -13.77 -16.88
CA LEU A 127 -2.98 -13.51 -16.70
C LEU A 127 -3.80 -13.45 -18.00
N PHE A 128 -3.24 -13.92 -19.12
CA PHE A 128 -3.96 -14.03 -20.40
C PHE A 128 -4.44 -15.46 -20.65
N ASP A 129 -5.45 -15.57 -21.51
CA ASP A 129 -6.06 -16.83 -21.91
C ASP A 129 -5.18 -17.69 -22.83
N THR A 130 -5.52 -18.98 -22.88
CA THR A 130 -4.85 -19.94 -23.78
C THR A 130 -5.24 -19.70 -25.23
N ASN A 131 -4.43 -20.18 -26.18
CA ASN A 131 -4.75 -20.13 -27.61
C ASN A 131 -5.96 -21.00 -28.02
N LYS A 132 -6.52 -21.76 -27.08
CA LYS A 132 -7.74 -22.57 -27.27
C LYS A 132 -9.01 -21.85 -26.82
N ALA A 133 -8.89 -20.75 -26.09
CA ALA A 133 -10.03 -19.97 -25.61
C ALA A 133 -10.57 -19.04 -26.72
N LEU A 134 -11.05 -19.62 -27.81
CA LEU A 134 -11.43 -18.88 -29.03
C LEU A 134 -12.46 -17.76 -28.76
N ASN A 135 -13.30 -17.90 -27.73
CA ASN A 135 -14.31 -16.91 -27.36
C ASN A 135 -13.73 -15.69 -26.59
N SER A 136 -12.50 -15.78 -26.09
CA SER A 136 -11.82 -14.70 -25.37
C SER A 136 -10.74 -14.02 -26.21
N LEU A 137 -10.40 -14.59 -27.37
CA LEU A 137 -9.35 -14.09 -28.26
C LEU A 137 -9.94 -13.12 -29.29
N PRO A 138 -9.11 -12.24 -29.89
CA PRO A 138 -9.55 -11.43 -31.01
C PRO A 138 -10.13 -12.30 -32.15
N PRO A 139 -11.24 -11.88 -32.79
CA PRO A 139 -11.89 -12.66 -33.83
C PRO A 139 -10.93 -13.12 -34.93
N GLY A 140 -10.96 -14.41 -35.25
CA GLY A 140 -10.12 -15.01 -36.30
C GLY A 140 -8.66 -15.26 -35.91
N LEU A 141 -8.23 -14.88 -34.70
CA LEU A 141 -6.84 -15.03 -34.26
C LEU A 141 -6.70 -16.11 -33.18
N ARG A 142 -5.60 -16.87 -33.24
CA ARG A 142 -5.22 -17.88 -32.22
C ARG A 142 -4.25 -17.32 -31.19
N GLY A 143 -4.45 -16.06 -30.80
CA GLY A 143 -3.64 -15.34 -29.83
C GLY A 143 -3.83 -13.83 -29.93
N TRP A 144 -3.13 -13.12 -29.07
CA TRP A 144 -3.12 -11.66 -28.98
C TRP A 144 -1.97 -11.11 -29.84
N PRO A 145 -2.23 -10.18 -30.78
CA PRO A 145 -1.16 -9.49 -31.51
C PRO A 145 -0.29 -8.68 -30.55
N VAL A 146 1.03 -8.89 -30.57
CA VAL A 146 1.97 -8.15 -29.72
C VAL A 146 3.16 -7.65 -30.54
N CYS A 147 3.29 -6.32 -30.63
CA CYS A 147 4.43 -5.70 -31.32
C CYS A 147 5.73 -5.97 -30.55
N ARG A 148 6.88 -5.80 -31.20
CA ARG A 148 8.20 -6.11 -30.60
C ARG A 148 8.45 -5.37 -29.28
N GLY A 149 8.19 -4.06 -29.23
CA GLY A 149 8.37 -3.27 -28.00
C GLY A 149 7.56 -3.82 -26.82
N CYS A 150 6.30 -4.18 -27.04
CA CYS A 150 5.47 -4.79 -26.01
C CYS A 150 5.90 -6.21 -25.65
N ARG A 151 6.43 -7.01 -26.60
CA ARG A 151 6.99 -8.34 -26.31
C ARG A 151 8.19 -8.26 -25.36
N VAL A 152 9.14 -7.36 -25.65
CA VAL A 152 10.31 -7.12 -24.78
C VAL A 152 9.87 -6.58 -23.42
N ALA A 153 8.96 -5.60 -23.39
CA ALA A 153 8.40 -5.08 -22.14
C ALA A 153 7.74 -6.20 -21.30
N MET A 154 6.92 -7.04 -21.91
CA MET A 154 6.22 -8.12 -21.20
C MET A 154 7.17 -9.14 -20.57
N TRP A 155 8.39 -9.34 -21.11
CA TRP A 155 9.41 -10.20 -20.50
C TRP A 155 10.43 -9.45 -19.65
N ALA A 156 10.49 -8.13 -19.74
CA ALA A 156 11.18 -7.25 -18.79
C ALA A 156 10.35 -6.95 -17.53
N LEU A 157 9.04 -7.28 -17.53
CA LEU A 157 8.13 -7.16 -16.40
C LEU A 157 8.72 -7.63 -15.05
N PRO A 158 9.38 -8.80 -14.93
CA PRO A 158 9.91 -9.27 -13.65
C PRO A 158 10.95 -8.31 -13.05
N TYR A 159 11.63 -7.52 -13.87
CA TYR A 159 12.61 -6.54 -13.43
C TYR A 159 11.96 -5.23 -12.96
N GLY A 160 10.83 -4.84 -13.55
CA GLY A 160 10.07 -3.64 -13.14
C GLY A 160 9.16 -3.89 -11.93
N ALA A 161 8.77 -5.14 -11.71
CA ALA A 161 7.91 -5.55 -10.62
C ALA A 161 8.67 -5.79 -9.31
N TRP A 162 7.98 -5.63 -8.19
CA TRP A 162 8.42 -6.19 -6.92
C TRP A 162 8.04 -7.67 -6.88
N VAL A 163 9.01 -8.57 -6.95
CA VAL A 163 8.78 -10.02 -7.12
C VAL A 163 9.12 -10.84 -5.89
N THR A 164 8.34 -11.89 -5.67
CA THR A 164 8.66 -13.04 -4.80
C THR A 164 8.80 -14.30 -5.66
N ALA A 165 9.06 -15.45 -5.05
CA ALA A 165 9.08 -16.72 -5.77
C ALA A 165 7.69 -17.16 -6.30
N GLY A 166 6.59 -16.51 -5.90
CA GLY A 166 5.23 -16.93 -6.26
C GLY A 166 4.26 -15.80 -6.62
N SER A 167 4.67 -14.54 -6.57
CA SER A 167 3.82 -13.39 -6.90
C SER A 167 4.63 -12.20 -7.36
N ALA A 168 3.97 -11.26 -8.02
CA ALA A 168 4.54 -9.99 -8.43
C ALA A 168 3.59 -8.83 -8.11
N THR A 169 4.17 -7.68 -7.78
CA THR A 169 3.44 -6.42 -7.61
C THR A 169 4.01 -5.37 -8.53
N VAL A 170 3.17 -4.75 -9.35
CA VAL A 170 3.53 -3.62 -10.22
C VAL A 170 2.87 -2.33 -9.79
N LEU A 171 3.52 -1.21 -10.10
CA LEU A 171 3.03 0.13 -9.83
C LEU A 171 2.47 0.76 -11.11
N SER A 172 1.32 1.40 -11.01
CA SER A 172 0.85 2.40 -11.97
C SER A 172 0.67 3.73 -11.25
N CYS A 173 1.17 4.81 -11.83
CA CYS A 173 1.10 6.13 -11.22
C CYS A 173 0.82 7.20 -12.28
N GLU A 174 0.04 8.23 -11.91
CA GLU A 174 -0.19 9.40 -12.78
C GLU A 174 1.11 10.15 -13.08
N THR A 175 2.11 10.06 -12.20
CA THR A 175 3.40 10.74 -12.33
C THR A 175 4.51 9.78 -12.79
N PRO A 176 5.07 9.96 -14.01
CA PRO A 176 6.13 9.11 -14.57
C PRO A 176 7.37 8.97 -13.67
N ALA A 177 7.76 10.02 -12.94
CA ALA A 177 8.92 9.99 -12.06
C ALA A 177 8.80 8.93 -10.95
N ALA A 178 7.61 8.74 -10.40
CA ALA A 178 7.36 7.70 -9.40
C ALA A 178 7.46 6.28 -9.99
N GLU A 179 6.96 6.08 -11.21
CA GLU A 179 7.08 4.78 -11.88
C GLU A 179 8.53 4.45 -12.24
N TYR A 180 9.29 5.46 -12.68
CA TYR A 180 10.73 5.32 -12.91
C TYR A 180 11.47 4.91 -11.64
N GLU A 181 11.25 5.60 -10.51
CA GLU A 181 11.92 5.29 -9.24
C GLU A 181 11.56 3.89 -8.71
N PHE A 182 10.29 3.49 -8.86
CA PHE A 182 9.84 2.15 -8.50
C PHE A 182 10.55 1.09 -9.36
N ALA A 183 10.55 1.26 -10.68
CA ALA A 183 11.23 0.35 -11.60
C ALA A 183 12.75 0.33 -11.37
N ALA A 184 13.39 1.49 -11.16
CA ALA A 184 14.83 1.59 -10.91
C ALA A 184 15.26 0.85 -9.64
N ARG A 185 14.42 0.86 -8.61
CA ARG A 185 14.68 0.08 -7.38
C ARG A 185 14.48 -1.41 -7.62
N ASN A 186 13.44 -1.79 -8.36
CA ASN A 186 13.14 -3.20 -8.64
C ASN A 186 14.13 -3.83 -9.61
N VAL A 187 14.62 -3.11 -10.62
CA VAL A 187 15.66 -3.61 -11.55
C VAL A 187 16.94 -3.95 -10.78
N ARG A 188 17.36 -3.09 -9.85
CA ARG A 188 18.49 -3.36 -8.95
C ARG A 188 18.25 -4.60 -8.09
N ARG A 189 17.03 -4.76 -7.55
CA ARG A 189 16.66 -5.92 -6.74
C ARG A 189 16.62 -7.21 -7.57
N ALA A 190 16.04 -7.18 -8.77
CA ALA A 190 15.97 -8.30 -9.70
C ALA A 190 17.37 -8.82 -10.07
N ARG A 191 18.29 -7.91 -10.42
CA ARG A 191 19.71 -8.26 -10.66
C ARG A 191 20.35 -8.95 -9.45
N ARG A 192 20.07 -8.46 -8.23
CA ARG A 192 20.55 -9.12 -7.02
C ARG A 192 19.94 -10.50 -6.81
N ILE A 193 18.63 -10.68 -7.05
CA ILE A 193 18.00 -12.01 -6.98
C ILE A 193 18.68 -12.97 -7.94
N ALA A 194 18.92 -12.55 -9.18
CA ALA A 194 19.59 -13.38 -10.18
C ALA A 194 21.03 -13.78 -9.76
N GLN A 195 21.74 -12.91 -9.05
CA GLN A 195 23.12 -13.15 -8.62
C GLN A 195 23.25 -13.96 -7.32
N VAL A 196 22.45 -13.64 -6.30
CA VAL A 196 22.64 -14.17 -4.93
C VAL A 196 21.43 -14.96 -4.40
N GLY A 197 20.37 -15.07 -5.20
CA GLY A 197 19.11 -15.72 -4.83
C GLY A 197 18.34 -14.96 -3.76
N PHE A 198 17.17 -15.48 -3.36
CA PHE A 198 16.35 -14.88 -2.30
C PHE A 198 17.00 -15.00 -0.92
N SER A 199 17.71 -16.11 -0.66
CA SER A 199 18.40 -16.34 0.62
C SER A 199 19.59 -15.41 0.85
N GLY A 200 20.20 -14.89 -0.22
CA GLY A 200 21.28 -13.90 -0.13
C GLY A 200 20.77 -12.46 0.03
N LEU A 201 19.45 -12.24 0.02
CA LEU A 201 18.86 -10.93 0.29
C LEU A 201 18.52 -10.81 1.78
N GLY A 202 18.84 -9.66 2.37
CA GLY A 202 18.31 -9.30 3.67
C GLY A 202 16.79 -9.11 3.65
N ALA A 203 16.20 -8.83 4.82
CA ALA A 203 14.78 -8.51 4.94
C ALA A 203 14.37 -7.48 3.85
N SER A 204 13.41 -7.87 3.02
CA SER A 204 13.01 -7.08 1.87
C SER A 204 11.89 -6.15 2.28
N ALA A 205 12.06 -4.86 1.99
CA ALA A 205 10.97 -3.91 2.03
C ALA A 205 9.77 -4.45 1.23
N ARG A 206 8.58 -4.33 1.82
CA ARG A 206 7.29 -4.64 1.18
C ARG A 206 7.05 -3.78 -0.07
N PRO A 207 6.21 -4.22 -1.03
CA PRO A 207 5.92 -3.44 -2.22
C PRO A 207 5.30 -2.06 -1.90
N GLU A 208 4.46 -1.97 -0.87
CA GLU A 208 3.86 -0.71 -0.42
C GLU A 208 4.94 0.29 0.02
N LEU A 209 5.98 -0.16 0.73
CA LEU A 209 7.09 0.69 1.15
C LEU A 209 7.97 1.12 -0.04
N VAL A 210 8.17 0.23 -1.01
CA VAL A 210 8.91 0.56 -2.24
C VAL A 210 8.16 1.63 -3.03
N ALA A 211 6.83 1.48 -3.16
CA ALA A 211 5.96 2.46 -3.79
C ALA A 211 5.94 3.79 -3.05
N LEU A 212 5.76 3.79 -1.72
CA LEU A 212 5.76 5.01 -0.91
C LEU A 212 7.07 5.80 -1.04
N ARG A 213 8.20 5.11 -1.13
CA ARG A 213 9.50 5.74 -1.38
C ARG A 213 9.56 6.35 -2.79
N ALA A 214 9.02 5.67 -3.79
CA ALA A 214 8.95 6.19 -5.16
C ALA A 214 8.03 7.42 -5.27
N LEU A 215 6.95 7.48 -4.49
CA LEU A 215 6.04 8.64 -4.46
C LEU A 215 6.69 9.93 -3.95
N ARG A 216 7.83 9.86 -3.26
CA ARG A 216 8.59 11.06 -2.90
C ARG A 216 9.15 11.80 -4.13
N ALA A 217 9.33 11.12 -5.25
CA ALA A 217 9.74 11.73 -6.52
C ALA A 217 8.64 12.54 -7.20
N VAL A 218 7.42 12.58 -6.65
CA VAL A 218 6.33 13.46 -7.10
C VAL A 218 6.48 14.88 -6.53
N GLU A 219 7.46 15.11 -5.64
CA GLU A 219 7.82 16.45 -5.13
C GLU A 219 6.65 17.25 -4.54
N GLY A 220 5.71 16.56 -3.87
CA GLY A 220 4.56 17.17 -3.22
C GLY A 220 3.36 17.46 -4.14
N GLY A 221 3.44 17.09 -5.43
CA GLY A 221 2.31 17.10 -6.34
C GLY A 221 1.20 16.09 -5.97
N MET A 222 0.04 16.20 -6.63
CA MET A 222 -1.02 15.20 -6.51
C MET A 222 -0.83 14.10 -7.55
N SER A 223 -0.84 12.85 -7.12
CA SER A 223 -0.69 11.70 -8.02
C SER A 223 -1.41 10.47 -7.49
N GLY A 224 -2.42 10.03 -8.24
CA GLY A 224 -3.07 8.75 -8.04
C GLY A 224 -2.09 7.60 -8.29
N THR A 225 -2.14 6.58 -7.44
CA THR A 225 -1.21 5.45 -7.50
C THR A 225 -1.93 4.16 -7.21
N THR A 226 -1.65 3.14 -8.03
CA THR A 226 -2.24 1.81 -7.91
C THR A 226 -1.14 0.76 -7.88
N LEU A 227 -1.24 -0.17 -6.94
CA LEU A 227 -0.47 -1.40 -6.87
C LEU A 227 -1.32 -2.56 -7.35
N TRP A 228 -0.82 -3.27 -8.35
CA TRP A 228 -1.43 -4.47 -8.89
C TRP A 228 -0.59 -5.66 -8.46
N SER A 229 -1.07 -6.39 -7.46
CA SER A 229 -0.42 -7.60 -6.96
C SER A 229 -1.11 -8.82 -7.54
N PHE A 230 -0.37 -9.78 -8.07
CA PHE A 230 -0.98 -10.95 -8.70
C PHE A 230 -0.13 -12.22 -8.56
N LYS A 231 -0.81 -13.35 -8.75
CA LYS A 231 -0.25 -14.69 -8.92
C LYS A 231 -0.81 -15.26 -10.22
N ASN A 232 0.07 -15.76 -11.08
CA ASN A 232 -0.29 -16.32 -12.39
C ASN A 232 -0.08 -17.84 -12.45
N ASP A 233 -0.44 -18.57 -11.39
CA ASP A 233 -0.39 -20.03 -11.45
C ASP A 233 -1.62 -20.61 -12.19
N ASN A 234 -1.56 -21.90 -12.50
CA ASN A 234 -2.65 -22.58 -13.21
C ASN A 234 -3.78 -23.09 -12.28
N GLN A 235 -3.65 -22.96 -10.96
CA GLN A 235 -4.57 -23.56 -9.98
C GLN A 235 -5.48 -22.52 -9.32
N GLU A 236 -4.88 -21.47 -8.76
CA GLU A 236 -5.53 -20.40 -8.01
C GLU A 236 -4.90 -19.04 -8.38
N PRO A 237 -5.05 -18.58 -9.64
CA PRO A 237 -4.62 -17.24 -10.01
C PRO A 237 -5.45 -16.21 -9.26
N TRP A 238 -4.81 -15.12 -8.83
CA TRP A 238 -5.50 -14.01 -8.18
C TRP A 238 -4.89 -12.68 -8.57
N LEU A 239 -5.71 -11.63 -8.51
CA LEU A 239 -5.33 -10.23 -8.67
C LEU A 239 -5.87 -9.46 -7.46
N ARG A 240 -5.01 -8.67 -6.83
CA ARG A 240 -5.34 -7.77 -5.74
C ARG A 240 -4.90 -6.37 -6.10
N VAL A 241 -5.81 -5.43 -5.95
CA VAL A 241 -5.58 -4.02 -6.25
C VAL A 241 -5.60 -3.23 -4.95
N SER A 242 -4.57 -2.41 -4.75
CA SER A 242 -4.58 -1.39 -3.70
C SER A 242 -4.18 -0.05 -4.28
N ARG A 243 -4.78 1.02 -3.77
CA ARG A 243 -4.62 2.37 -4.33
C ARG A 243 -4.33 3.39 -3.23
N THR A 244 -3.59 4.43 -3.56
CA THR A 244 -3.50 5.62 -2.71
C THR A 244 -4.46 6.68 -3.21
N ARG A 245 -4.92 7.55 -2.30
CA ARG A 245 -5.53 8.82 -2.70
C ARG A 245 -4.49 9.70 -3.40
N ARG A 246 -4.94 10.59 -4.30
CA ARG A 246 -4.05 11.46 -5.09
C ARG A 246 -3.19 12.39 -4.22
N ALA A 247 -3.66 12.75 -3.02
CA ALA A 247 -2.96 13.69 -2.14
C ALA A 247 -1.89 13.03 -1.24
N VAL A 248 -1.69 11.71 -1.29
CA VAL A 248 -0.65 11.04 -0.49
C VAL A 248 0.76 11.59 -0.73
N PRO A 249 1.24 11.88 -1.96
CA PRO A 249 2.58 12.43 -2.14
C PRO A 249 2.74 13.82 -1.52
N ARG A 250 1.70 14.66 -1.55
CA ARG A 250 1.66 15.93 -0.83
C ARG A 250 1.77 15.72 0.68
N PHE A 251 0.99 14.80 1.24
CA PHE A 251 1.07 14.43 2.65
C PHE A 251 2.48 13.97 3.04
N LEU A 252 3.13 13.13 2.22
CA LEU A 252 4.50 12.69 2.45
C LEU A 252 5.49 13.86 2.45
N ALA A 253 5.38 14.78 1.50
CA ALA A 253 6.22 15.98 1.47
C ALA A 253 6.02 16.86 2.72
N THR A 254 4.77 17.01 3.18
CA THR A 254 4.46 17.74 4.42
C THR A 254 5.04 17.06 5.65
N VAL A 255 4.94 15.73 5.73
CA VAL A 255 5.56 14.93 6.81
C VAL A 255 7.07 15.11 6.76
N ASP A 256 7.70 14.90 5.61
CA ASP A 256 9.16 15.01 5.44
C ASP A 256 9.69 16.42 5.71
N GLY A 257 8.90 17.47 5.46
CA GLY A 257 9.24 18.87 5.73
C GLY A 257 9.07 19.32 7.19
N ASN A 258 8.24 18.64 7.99
CA ASN A 258 7.85 19.09 9.33
C ASN A 258 8.38 18.18 10.45
N LYS A 259 9.24 18.69 11.34
CA LYS A 259 9.88 17.92 12.44
C LYS A 259 8.87 17.19 13.33
N SER A 260 7.75 17.82 13.67
CA SER A 260 6.73 17.23 14.54
C SER A 260 5.96 16.11 13.86
N LEU A 261 5.69 16.24 12.56
CA LEU A 261 5.04 15.19 11.78
C LEU A 261 6.00 14.01 11.52
N ARG A 262 7.28 14.27 11.21
CA ARG A 262 8.30 13.21 11.13
C ARG A 262 8.40 12.41 12.43
N ARG A 263 8.33 13.09 13.59
CA ARG A 263 8.29 12.41 14.89
C ARG A 263 7.07 11.51 15.01
N GLY A 264 5.87 12.03 14.71
CA GLY A 264 4.63 11.24 14.72
C GLY A 264 4.71 10.01 13.82
N TRP A 265 5.21 10.18 12.59
CA TRP A 265 5.39 9.08 11.64
C TRP A 265 6.38 8.03 12.16
N ARG A 266 7.51 8.45 12.75
CA ARG A 266 8.49 7.53 13.33
C ARG A 266 7.94 6.77 14.55
N LEU A 267 7.12 7.41 15.38
CA LEU A 267 6.45 6.74 16.50
C LEU A 267 5.48 5.67 15.99
N LEU A 268 4.74 5.95 14.92
CA LEU A 268 3.88 4.97 14.25
C LEU A 268 4.69 3.77 13.73
N GLU A 269 5.82 4.01 13.06
CA GLU A 269 6.73 2.94 12.60
C GLU A 269 7.27 2.11 13.77
N LEU A 270 7.69 2.75 14.87
CA LEU A 270 8.16 2.05 16.06
C LEU A 270 7.06 1.18 16.68
N ALA A 271 5.85 1.71 16.76
CA ALA A 271 4.73 1.01 17.37
C ALA A 271 4.23 -0.19 16.55
N LEU A 272 4.35 -0.11 15.23
CA LEU A 272 3.97 -1.19 14.32
C LEU A 272 5.06 -2.25 14.15
N THR A 273 6.26 -2.03 14.68
CA THR A 273 7.34 -3.01 14.62
C THR A 273 7.05 -4.13 15.62
N GLN A 274 6.92 -5.36 15.13
CA GLN A 274 6.71 -6.55 15.95
C GLN A 274 7.99 -7.36 16.04
N ARG A 275 8.23 -7.93 17.23
CA ARG A 275 9.36 -8.83 17.50
C ARG A 275 8.84 -10.20 17.89
N ASP A 276 9.53 -11.25 17.44
CA ASP A 276 9.27 -12.61 17.87
C ASP A 276 9.77 -12.87 19.31
N ARG A 277 9.59 -14.11 19.78
CA ARG A 277 10.01 -14.53 21.13
C ARG A 277 11.52 -14.40 21.36
N ASP A 278 12.31 -14.43 20.29
CA ASP A 278 13.78 -14.29 20.33
C ASP A 278 14.23 -12.83 20.20
N GLY A 279 13.28 -11.88 20.21
CA GLY A 279 13.53 -10.45 20.09
C GLY A 279 13.90 -9.99 18.67
N ARG A 280 13.85 -10.88 17.67
CA ARG A 280 14.10 -10.54 16.26
C ARG A 280 12.88 -9.88 15.65
N VAL A 281 13.09 -8.93 14.75
CA VAL A 281 11.98 -8.24 14.08
C VAL A 281 11.27 -9.20 13.14
N SER A 282 10.03 -9.57 13.48
CA SER A 282 9.17 -10.41 12.65
C SER A 282 8.34 -9.58 11.66
N VAL A 283 8.00 -8.34 12.04
CA VAL A 283 7.29 -7.38 11.18
C VAL A 283 7.97 -6.02 11.27
N GLU A 284 8.43 -5.51 10.12
CA GLU A 284 9.03 -4.18 10.03
C GLU A 284 7.95 -3.09 10.02
N GLY A 285 7.95 -2.23 11.05
CA GLY A 285 6.92 -1.20 11.18
C GLY A 285 6.96 -0.12 10.09
N VAL A 286 8.10 0.09 9.42
CA VAL A 286 8.19 0.95 8.21
C VAL A 286 7.34 0.41 7.06
N GLY A 287 7.26 -0.91 6.91
CA GLY A 287 6.43 -1.57 5.90
C GLY A 287 4.95 -1.50 6.25
N GLU A 288 4.63 -1.70 7.52
CA GLU A 288 3.25 -1.58 8.01
C GLU A 288 2.74 -0.15 7.95
N ALA A 289 3.53 0.85 8.34
CA ALA A 289 3.16 2.26 8.21
C ALA A 289 2.90 2.64 6.75
N ALA A 290 3.73 2.16 5.82
CA ALA A 290 3.50 2.38 4.40
C ALA A 290 2.19 1.77 3.90
N ARG A 291 1.80 0.60 4.41
CA ARG A 291 0.55 -0.06 4.02
C ARG A 291 -0.70 0.73 4.44
N LEU A 292 -0.64 1.51 5.52
CA LEU A 292 -1.78 2.28 6.03
C LEU A 292 -2.25 3.42 5.12
N VAL A 293 -1.46 3.82 4.14
CA VAL A 293 -1.86 4.83 3.14
C VAL A 293 -2.38 4.22 1.83
N PHE A 294 -2.47 2.89 1.76
CA PHE A 294 -3.06 2.16 0.64
C PHE A 294 -4.42 1.59 1.04
N GLU A 295 -5.43 1.89 0.22
CA GLU A 295 -6.79 1.36 0.30
C GLU A 295 -6.91 0.15 -0.64
N ALA A 296 -7.19 -1.03 -0.10
CA ALA A 296 -7.50 -2.22 -0.86
C ALA A 296 -8.88 -2.06 -1.53
N GLU A 297 -9.03 -2.58 -2.74
CA GLU A 297 -10.29 -2.52 -3.48
C GLU A 297 -11.42 -3.30 -2.79
N ASP A 298 -11.07 -4.34 -2.01
CA ASP A 298 -12.02 -5.12 -1.21
C ASP A 298 -12.45 -4.42 0.10
N GLY A 299 -12.00 -3.19 0.33
CA GLY A 299 -12.32 -2.38 1.52
C GLY A 299 -11.54 -2.77 2.78
N ARG A 300 -10.84 -3.92 2.80
CA ARG A 300 -10.24 -4.49 4.03
C ARG A 300 -8.94 -3.82 4.48
N SER A 301 -8.69 -2.60 4.04
CA SER A 301 -7.48 -1.86 4.44
C SER A 301 -7.57 -1.34 5.87
N ARG A 302 -6.44 -1.39 6.57
CA ARG A 302 -6.29 -0.72 7.87
C ARG A 302 -6.14 0.78 7.64
N SER A 303 -6.90 1.59 8.36
CA SER A 303 -6.73 3.05 8.35
C SER A 303 -5.53 3.48 9.20
N LEU A 304 -4.78 4.48 8.71
CA LEU A 304 -3.78 5.22 9.47
C LEU A 304 -4.37 5.83 10.76
N VAL A 305 -5.52 6.51 10.67
CA VAL A 305 -6.14 7.15 11.83
C VAL A 305 -6.60 6.13 12.87
N SER A 306 -7.13 4.99 12.43
CA SER A 306 -7.45 3.89 13.34
C SER A 306 -6.22 3.37 14.08
N GLN A 307 -5.08 3.25 13.40
CA GLN A 307 -3.83 2.88 14.09
C GLN A 307 -3.37 3.93 15.08
N VAL A 308 -3.32 5.19 14.67
CA VAL A 308 -2.92 6.29 15.55
C VAL A 308 -3.83 6.39 16.77
N HIS A 309 -5.14 6.26 16.58
CA HIS A 309 -6.12 6.22 17.66
C HIS A 309 -5.82 5.12 18.67
N ARG A 310 -5.54 3.89 18.23
CA ARG A 310 -5.15 2.79 19.13
C ARG A 310 -3.88 3.11 19.91
N LEU A 311 -2.90 3.75 19.28
CA LEU A 311 -1.66 4.15 19.97
C LEU A 311 -1.91 5.22 21.03
N LEU A 312 -2.80 6.18 20.76
CA LEU A 312 -3.09 7.25 21.71
C LEU A 312 -3.76 6.76 22.99
N TRP A 313 -4.49 5.64 22.93
CA TRP A 313 -5.10 4.99 24.09
C TRP A 313 -4.15 4.15 24.94
N ASP A 314 -2.93 3.90 24.47
CA ASP A 314 -1.86 3.29 25.26
C ASP A 314 -1.21 4.39 26.13
N THR A 315 -1.86 4.73 27.24
CA THR A 315 -1.51 5.91 28.06
C THR A 315 -0.14 5.80 28.72
N ASP A 316 0.31 4.58 28.99
CA ASP A 316 1.53 4.31 29.75
C ASP A 316 2.77 4.32 28.85
N ARG A 317 2.59 4.04 27.56
CA ARG A 317 3.69 3.91 26.60
C ARG A 317 4.24 5.23 26.09
N TRP A 318 3.41 6.29 26.04
CA TRP A 318 3.73 7.51 25.31
C TRP A 318 3.78 8.74 26.20
N THR A 319 4.77 9.60 25.98
CA THR A 319 4.84 10.91 26.65
C THR A 319 3.78 11.87 26.08
N GLY A 320 3.46 12.96 26.80
CA GLY A 320 2.57 14.00 26.28
C GLY A 320 3.05 14.60 24.94
N GLY A 321 4.38 14.74 24.77
CA GLY A 321 4.98 15.19 23.51
C GLY A 321 4.81 14.19 22.35
N ASP A 322 4.84 12.88 22.64
CA ASP A 322 4.59 11.83 21.66
C ASP A 322 3.13 11.79 21.24
N ARG A 323 2.20 11.87 22.21
CA ARG A 323 0.76 11.98 21.94
C ARG A 323 0.45 13.18 21.05
N ALA A 324 1.01 14.35 21.37
CA ALA A 324 0.83 15.54 20.54
C ALA A 324 1.37 15.37 19.11
N ALA A 325 2.48 14.63 18.92
CA ALA A 325 3.03 14.34 17.59
C ALA A 325 2.14 13.36 16.79
N LEU A 326 1.63 12.32 17.44
CA LEU A 326 0.69 11.35 16.87
C LEU A 326 -0.64 12.02 16.48
N THR A 327 -1.23 12.82 17.39
CA THR A 327 -2.45 13.60 17.11
C THR A 327 -2.25 14.50 15.88
N ARG A 328 -1.15 15.27 15.84
CA ARG A 328 -0.84 16.12 14.67
C ARG A 328 -0.71 15.32 13.37
N LEU A 329 -0.16 14.11 13.42
CA LEU A 329 -0.06 13.24 12.24
C LEU A 329 -1.44 12.83 11.73
N ALA A 330 -2.34 12.37 12.62
CA ALA A 330 -3.69 11.96 12.24
C ALA A 330 -4.50 13.12 11.65
N PHE A 331 -4.53 14.28 12.31
CA PHE A 331 -5.22 15.47 11.79
C PHE A 331 -4.65 15.93 10.44
N ARG A 332 -3.32 15.88 10.28
CA ARG A 332 -2.69 16.25 9.02
C ARG A 332 -3.05 15.28 7.89
N TYR A 333 -3.08 13.99 8.18
CA TYR A 333 -3.48 12.96 7.22
C TYR A 333 -4.93 13.18 6.76
N GLU A 334 -5.88 13.35 7.69
CA GLU A 334 -7.28 13.58 7.34
C GLU A 334 -7.50 14.88 6.56
N LYS A 335 -6.82 15.96 6.96
CA LYS A 335 -6.85 17.23 6.24
C LYS A 335 -6.35 17.10 4.80
N GLU A 336 -5.16 16.52 4.60
CA GLU A 336 -4.53 16.53 3.27
C GLU A 336 -5.02 15.40 2.37
N VAL A 337 -5.19 14.19 2.92
CA VAL A 337 -5.53 12.99 2.13
C VAL A 337 -7.02 12.88 1.89
N HIS A 338 -7.83 13.33 2.85
CA HIS A 338 -9.28 13.21 2.82
C HIS A 338 -10.03 14.54 2.74
N GLY A 339 -9.32 15.67 2.82
CA GLY A 339 -9.95 16.99 2.76
C GLY A 339 -10.82 17.31 3.98
N MET A 340 -10.60 16.61 5.10
CA MET A 340 -11.42 16.74 6.31
C MET A 340 -10.73 17.63 7.36
N GLU A 341 -11.41 18.70 7.74
CA GLU A 341 -10.98 19.63 8.80
C GLU A 341 -12.10 19.78 9.83
N PRO A 342 -12.33 18.76 10.67
CA PRO A 342 -13.42 18.83 11.64
C PRO A 342 -13.08 19.83 12.76
N ASP A 343 -14.01 20.73 13.07
CA ASP A 343 -13.92 21.56 14.26
C ASP A 343 -14.36 20.75 15.50
N LEU A 344 -13.37 20.14 16.16
CA LEU A 344 -13.58 19.27 17.31
C LEU A 344 -13.28 19.96 18.63
N LYS A 345 -12.76 21.20 18.60
CA LYS A 345 -12.19 21.85 19.78
C LYS A 345 -13.24 22.06 20.88
N GLY A 346 -14.41 22.56 20.50
CA GLY A 346 -15.51 22.77 21.45
C GLY A 346 -15.91 21.47 22.14
N VAL A 347 -16.19 20.42 21.35
CA VAL A 347 -16.60 19.11 21.87
C VAL A 347 -15.52 18.46 22.74
N ALA A 348 -14.24 18.59 22.35
CA ALA A 348 -13.13 18.09 23.12
C ALA A 348 -12.97 18.80 24.47
N ILE A 349 -13.17 20.12 24.51
CA ILE A 349 -13.18 20.91 25.76
C ILE A 349 -14.32 20.46 26.66
N LEU A 350 -15.54 20.28 26.12
CA LEU A 350 -16.68 19.78 26.88
C LEU A 350 -16.38 18.42 27.55
N ILE A 351 -15.81 17.48 26.79
CA ILE A 351 -15.46 16.17 27.31
C ILE A 351 -14.32 16.27 28.34
N ALA A 352 -13.30 17.10 28.09
CA ALA A 352 -12.20 17.31 29.02
C ALA A 352 -12.66 17.95 30.35
N ASP A 353 -13.50 18.99 30.28
CA ASP A 353 -14.12 19.64 31.45
C ASP A 353 -14.94 18.63 32.26
N TRP A 354 -15.69 17.77 31.56
CA TRP A 354 -16.42 16.70 32.22
C TRP A 354 -15.45 15.73 32.89
N ILE A 355 -14.45 15.19 32.20
CA ILE A 355 -13.46 14.26 32.77
C ILE A 355 -12.77 14.86 34.01
N GLU A 356 -12.41 16.14 33.96
CA GLU A 356 -11.67 16.83 35.02
C GLU A 356 -12.53 17.15 36.25
N HIS A 357 -13.80 17.51 36.06
CA HIS A 357 -14.52 18.24 37.10
C HIS A 357 -15.84 17.66 37.59
N GLY A 358 -16.48 16.74 36.89
CA GLY A 358 -17.72 16.21 37.45
C GLY A 358 -17.47 15.06 38.43
N SER A 359 -18.55 14.60 39.06
CA SER A 359 -18.59 13.45 39.97
C SER A 359 -17.82 12.17 39.52
N GLY A 360 -16.92 11.68 40.37
CA GLY A 360 -16.10 10.48 40.14
C GLY A 360 -14.66 10.83 39.75
N SER A 361 -13.80 9.82 39.63
CA SER A 361 -12.39 9.99 39.27
C SER A 361 -12.20 10.37 37.79
N PRO A 362 -11.18 11.18 37.45
CA PRO A 362 -10.82 11.46 36.06
C PRO A 362 -10.51 10.19 35.25
N ARG A 363 -9.83 9.21 35.85
CA ARG A 363 -9.55 7.90 35.22
C ARG A 363 -10.84 7.18 34.84
N GLY A 364 -11.83 7.14 35.73
CA GLY A 364 -13.10 6.48 35.45
C GLY A 364 -13.91 7.15 34.35
N ARG A 365 -13.94 8.48 34.32
CA ARG A 365 -14.62 9.24 33.25
C ARG A 365 -13.94 9.09 31.90
N LEU A 366 -12.61 9.04 31.89
CA LEU A 366 -11.87 8.74 30.66
C LEU A 366 -12.18 7.32 30.15
N ALA A 367 -12.30 6.33 31.05
CA ALA A 367 -12.71 4.98 30.69
C ALA A 367 -14.16 4.90 30.17
N GLU A 368 -15.09 5.67 30.75
CA GLU A 368 -16.45 5.83 30.23
C GLU A 368 -16.44 6.43 28.82
N TYR A 369 -15.66 7.49 28.60
CA TYR A 369 -15.51 8.09 27.28
C TYR A 369 -14.89 7.13 26.26
N ARG A 370 -13.84 6.40 26.62
CA ARG A 370 -13.20 5.40 25.75
C ARG A 370 -14.21 4.37 25.20
N ASN A 371 -15.14 3.92 26.04
CA ASN A 371 -16.16 2.92 25.67
C ASN A 371 -17.36 3.51 24.90
N ALA A 372 -17.58 4.81 24.99
CA ALA A 372 -18.66 5.50 24.28
C ALA A 372 -18.18 6.15 22.96
N GLY A 373 -16.92 6.56 22.90
CA GLY A 373 -16.39 7.55 21.96
C GLY A 373 -16.52 7.17 20.49
N LEU A 374 -16.49 5.87 20.16
CA LEU A 374 -16.60 5.39 18.78
C LEU A 374 -18.04 5.04 18.36
N SER A 375 -18.98 4.93 19.29
CA SER A 375 -20.39 4.69 19.02
C SER A 375 -21.14 6.01 18.93
N GLY A 376 -21.72 6.34 17.77
CA GLY A 376 -22.48 7.59 17.60
C GLY A 376 -23.61 7.73 18.62
N TYR A 377 -24.33 6.65 18.92
CA TYR A 377 -25.40 6.66 19.92
C TYR A 377 -24.86 6.86 21.35
N ARG A 378 -23.88 6.05 21.79
CA ARG A 378 -23.34 6.15 23.16
C ARG A 378 -22.61 7.47 23.37
N LEU A 379 -21.85 7.95 22.38
CA LEU A 379 -21.22 9.26 22.40
C LEU A 379 -22.28 10.36 22.55
N GLY A 380 -23.38 10.29 21.80
CA GLY A 380 -24.49 11.26 21.93
C GLY A 380 -25.05 11.31 23.36
N GLN A 381 -25.33 10.14 23.94
CA GLN A 381 -25.79 10.05 25.33
C GLN A 381 -24.77 10.65 26.32
N LEU A 382 -23.48 10.32 26.14
CA LEU A 382 -22.41 10.85 26.98
C LEU A 382 -22.30 12.37 26.86
N LEU A 383 -22.37 12.94 25.67
CA LEU A 383 -22.30 14.40 25.45
C LEU A 383 -23.46 15.12 26.13
N TYR A 384 -24.68 14.59 26.02
CA TYR A 384 -25.84 15.12 26.75
C TYR A 384 -25.65 15.06 28.27
N GLN A 385 -25.19 13.91 28.79
CA GLN A 385 -24.95 13.71 30.22
C GLN A 385 -23.84 14.63 30.75
N ALA A 386 -22.75 14.77 29.99
CA ALA A 386 -21.63 15.64 30.31
C ALA A 386 -22.06 17.11 30.39
N GLY A 387 -22.76 17.59 29.35
CA GLY A 387 -23.28 18.95 29.32
C GLY A 387 -24.29 19.24 30.44
N TYR A 388 -25.17 18.29 30.75
CA TYR A 388 -26.14 18.44 31.83
C TYR A 388 -25.47 18.50 33.20
N ARG A 389 -24.52 17.59 33.49
CA ARG A 389 -23.79 17.58 34.77
C ARG A 389 -22.97 18.84 34.98
N LEU A 390 -22.21 19.27 33.98
CA LEU A 390 -21.42 20.51 34.09
C LEU A 390 -22.31 21.73 34.36
N LYS A 391 -23.50 21.81 33.76
CA LYS A 391 -24.47 22.87 34.06
C LYS A 391 -24.98 22.80 35.51
N LEU A 392 -25.26 21.60 36.03
CA LEU A 392 -25.65 21.43 37.43
C LEU A 392 -24.52 21.83 38.40
N ASP A 393 -23.27 21.59 38.01
CA ASP A 393 -22.07 21.98 38.76
C ASP A 393 -21.73 23.49 38.60
N GLY A 394 -22.62 24.28 37.98
CA GLY A 394 -22.45 25.73 37.80
C GLY A 394 -21.42 26.12 36.73
N ARG A 395 -20.95 25.18 35.92
CA ARG A 395 -19.95 25.42 34.86
C ARG A 395 -20.63 25.81 33.54
N LYS A 396 -19.98 26.71 32.81
CA LYS A 396 -20.45 27.16 31.50
C LYS A 396 -20.15 26.10 30.44
N VAL A 397 -21.18 25.68 29.70
CA VAL A 397 -21.05 24.80 28.54
C VAL A 397 -21.23 25.64 27.27
N GLU A 398 -20.17 25.82 26.50
CA GLU A 398 -20.14 26.72 25.33
C GLU A 398 -20.37 26.00 23.98
N VAL A 399 -20.63 24.70 23.98
CA VAL A 399 -20.74 23.91 22.75
C VAL A 399 -22.18 23.85 22.26
N ASP A 400 -22.41 24.33 21.04
CA ASP A 400 -23.67 24.17 20.31
C ASP A 400 -23.91 22.69 19.95
N PRO A 401 -25.07 22.09 20.26
CA PRO A 401 -25.43 20.74 19.79
C PRO A 401 -25.28 20.51 18.29
N ALA A 402 -25.35 21.56 17.45
CA ALA A 402 -25.06 21.46 16.03
C ALA A 402 -23.63 20.96 15.75
N ALA A 403 -22.66 21.27 16.62
CA ALA A 403 -21.28 20.80 16.52
C ALA A 403 -21.15 19.26 16.71
N TRP A 404 -22.19 18.59 17.22
CA TRP A 404 -22.18 17.13 17.42
C TRP A 404 -22.58 16.37 16.17
N GLN A 405 -23.27 17.00 15.20
CA GLN A 405 -23.81 16.33 14.02
C GLN A 405 -22.76 15.50 13.24
N PRO A 406 -21.53 16.00 12.98
CA PRO A 406 -20.51 15.22 12.27
C PRO A 406 -20.02 13.98 13.03
N LEU A 407 -20.28 13.91 14.35
CA LEU A 407 -19.89 12.82 15.24
C LEU A 407 -21.03 11.82 15.42
N LEU A 408 -22.28 12.27 15.48
CA LEU A 408 -23.43 11.42 15.82
C LEU A 408 -24.08 10.76 14.59
N GLY A 409 -23.88 11.33 13.40
CA GLY A 409 -24.47 10.82 12.16
C GLY A 409 -23.97 9.43 11.74
N LYS A 410 -24.75 8.79 10.85
CA LYS A 410 -24.34 7.61 10.06
C LYS A 410 -23.60 8.01 8.77
N GLN A 411 -23.10 9.24 8.69
CA GLN A 411 -22.47 9.75 7.48
C GLN A 411 -21.18 9.00 7.18
N PHE A 412 -20.79 9.00 5.90
CA PHE A 412 -19.49 8.53 5.46
C PHE A 412 -18.42 9.23 6.32
N ARG A 413 -17.59 8.44 7.00
CA ARG A 413 -16.46 8.90 7.83
C ARG A 413 -16.74 9.52 9.20
N ALA A 414 -17.94 9.31 9.74
CA ALA A 414 -18.22 9.70 11.13
C ALA A 414 -17.27 9.03 12.14
N TRP A 415 -16.69 7.87 11.79
CA TRP A 415 -15.75 7.16 12.65
C TRP A 415 -14.37 7.85 12.71
N GLU A 416 -13.84 8.39 11.61
CA GLU A 416 -12.60 9.16 11.61
C GLU A 416 -12.74 10.39 12.49
N HIS A 417 -13.88 11.10 12.40
CA HIS A 417 -14.17 12.24 13.27
C HIS A 417 -14.16 11.87 14.75
N ARG A 418 -14.77 10.73 15.12
CA ARG A 418 -14.77 10.23 16.51
C ARG A 418 -13.36 9.86 16.98
N MET A 419 -12.54 9.26 16.12
CA MET A 419 -11.15 8.94 16.45
C MET A 419 -10.29 10.19 16.62
N LEU A 420 -10.47 11.20 15.77
CA LEU A 420 -9.82 12.50 15.91
C LEU A 420 -10.29 13.24 17.16
N LEU A 421 -11.57 13.09 17.56
CA LEU A 421 -12.09 13.65 18.80
C LEU A 421 -11.37 13.05 20.01
N GLY A 422 -11.18 11.73 20.03
CA GLY A 422 -10.41 11.07 21.09
C GLY A 422 -8.96 11.59 21.18
N ALA A 423 -8.33 11.80 20.03
CA ALA A 423 -6.99 12.37 19.96
C ALA A 423 -6.92 13.81 20.49
N GLU A 424 -7.97 14.61 20.26
CA GLU A 424 -8.06 15.99 20.73
C GLU A 424 -8.39 16.08 22.23
N VAL A 425 -9.28 15.21 22.74
CA VAL A 425 -9.57 15.10 24.18
C VAL A 425 -8.30 14.79 24.97
N LEU A 426 -7.53 13.78 24.54
CA LEU A 426 -6.26 13.41 25.19
C LEU A 426 -5.22 14.55 25.13
N ARG A 427 -5.21 15.33 24.06
CA ARG A 427 -4.34 16.52 23.95
C ARG A 427 -4.73 17.57 24.98
N VAL A 428 -6.02 17.90 25.09
CA VAL A 428 -6.53 18.91 26.04
C VAL A 428 -6.26 18.48 27.49
N LEU A 429 -6.52 17.23 27.85
CA LEU A 429 -6.23 16.71 29.19
C LEU A 429 -4.74 16.78 29.53
N GLY A 430 -3.87 16.44 28.56
CA GLY A 430 -2.42 16.53 28.73
C GLY A 430 -1.90 17.96 28.90
N GLU A 431 -2.48 18.94 28.20
CA GLU A 431 -2.14 20.36 28.34
C GLU A 431 -2.56 20.95 29.68
N ARG A 432 -3.64 20.42 30.26
CA ARG A 432 -4.14 20.81 31.60
C ARG A 432 -3.44 20.08 32.74
N GLY A 433 -2.66 19.03 32.45
CA GLY A 433 -2.02 18.21 33.47
C GLY A 433 -3.02 17.38 34.30
N VAL A 434 -4.14 16.98 33.72
CA VAL A 434 -5.15 16.17 34.43
C VAL A 434 -4.59 14.76 34.66
N GLU A 435 -4.44 14.37 35.92
CA GLU A 435 -3.97 13.05 36.30
C GLU A 435 -5.06 12.00 36.12
N VAL A 436 -4.97 11.26 35.01
CA VAL A 436 -5.89 10.16 34.65
C VAL A 436 -5.30 8.78 34.91
N ALA A 437 -4.06 8.72 35.42
CA ALA A 437 -3.37 7.46 35.68
C ALA A 437 -3.69 6.90 37.08
N GLU A 438 -4.05 7.75 38.05
CA GLU A 438 -4.30 7.31 39.43
C GLU A 438 -5.59 6.47 39.52
N PRO A 439 -5.54 5.30 40.17
CA PRO A 439 -6.73 4.49 40.40
C PRO A 439 -7.68 5.21 41.38
N PRO A 440 -9.00 5.04 41.25
CA PRO A 440 -9.96 5.62 42.19
C PRO A 440 -9.72 5.14 43.61
N ASP A 441 -9.97 6.00 44.60
CA ASP A 441 -9.91 5.66 46.03
C ASP A 441 -11.00 4.67 46.44
N ASP A 442 -12.22 4.80 45.87
CA ASP A 442 -13.33 3.88 46.12
C ASP A 442 -13.09 2.51 45.46
N PRO A 443 -13.04 1.39 46.22
CA PRO A 443 -12.85 0.05 45.68
C PRO A 443 -13.92 -0.34 44.64
N ARG A 444 -15.18 0.08 44.82
CA ARG A 444 -16.27 -0.23 43.87
C ARG A 444 -16.10 0.53 42.57
N GLU A 445 -15.68 1.77 42.66
CA GLU A 445 -15.34 2.57 41.48
C GLU A 445 -14.14 1.95 40.77
N ARG A 446 -13.11 1.53 41.49
CA ARG A 446 -11.93 0.87 40.94
C ARG A 446 -12.28 -0.39 40.14
N GLU A 447 -13.08 -1.30 40.70
CA GLU A 447 -13.55 -2.50 40.00
C GLU A 447 -14.29 -2.15 38.70
N ARG A 448 -15.17 -1.15 38.75
CA ARG A 448 -15.92 -0.67 37.58
C ARG A 448 -14.99 -0.09 36.51
N VAL A 449 -13.99 0.70 36.91
CA VAL A 449 -13.01 1.30 35.99
C VAL A 449 -12.17 0.23 35.31
N GLU A 450 -11.67 -0.76 36.06
CA GLU A 450 -10.89 -1.85 35.49
C GLU A 450 -11.74 -2.70 34.51
N ALA A 451 -12.99 -3.01 34.85
CA ALA A 451 -13.91 -3.69 33.93
C ALA A 451 -14.19 -2.90 32.64
N LEU A 452 -14.19 -1.56 32.70
CA LEU A 452 -14.27 -0.69 31.52
C LEU A 452 -12.96 -0.65 30.74
N LEU A 453 -11.81 -0.78 31.40
CA LEU A 453 -10.50 -0.78 30.77
C LEU A 453 -10.21 -2.09 30.03
N GLU A 454 -10.66 -3.22 30.57
CA GLU A 454 -10.55 -4.55 29.98
C GLU A 454 -11.40 -4.72 28.71
N GLN A 455 -12.45 -3.91 28.53
CA GLN A 455 -13.24 -3.92 27.31
C GLN A 455 -12.39 -3.50 26.10
N PRO A 456 -12.51 -4.23 24.98
CA PRO A 456 -11.82 -3.84 23.76
C PRO A 456 -12.40 -2.53 23.24
N VAL A 457 -11.53 -1.62 22.82
CA VAL A 457 -11.92 -0.30 22.26
C VAL A 457 -12.81 -0.45 21.03
N LEU A 458 -12.68 -1.58 20.33
CA LEU A 458 -13.43 -1.96 19.15
C LEU A 458 -14.05 -3.33 19.41
N VAL A 459 -15.36 -3.46 19.27
CA VAL A 459 -16.03 -4.76 19.31
C VAL A 459 -15.78 -5.46 17.96
N ALA A 460 -15.64 -6.78 17.94
CA ALA A 460 -15.34 -7.55 16.73
C ALA A 460 -16.32 -7.30 15.56
N ASP A 461 -17.59 -6.99 15.86
CA ASP A 461 -18.59 -6.61 14.84
C ASP A 461 -18.28 -5.26 14.17
N ASP A 462 -17.64 -4.33 14.89
CA ASP A 462 -17.20 -3.07 14.32
C ASP A 462 -15.98 -3.27 13.39
N GLU A 463 -15.18 -4.33 13.59
CA GLU A 463 -14.05 -4.69 12.70
C GLU A 463 -14.47 -5.07 11.29
N HIS A 464 -15.67 -5.64 11.12
CA HIS A 464 -16.25 -5.85 9.79
C HIS A 464 -16.74 -4.54 9.15
N TYR A 465 -17.15 -3.57 9.96
CA TYR A 465 -17.52 -2.22 9.51
C TYR A 465 -16.30 -1.34 9.16
N PHE A 466 -15.13 -1.60 9.77
CA PHE A 466 -13.86 -0.91 9.44
C PHE A 466 -13.25 -1.31 8.09
N GLY A 467 -13.81 -2.35 7.45
CA GLY A 467 -13.29 -2.94 6.22
C GLY A 467 -14.20 -2.82 4.99
N GLY A 468 -15.21 -1.94 4.98
CA GLY A 468 -16.17 -1.91 3.86
C GLY A 468 -16.96 -0.62 3.67
N ALA A 469 -16.64 0.08 2.57
CA ALA A 469 -17.60 0.49 1.55
C ALA A 469 -16.90 0.42 0.18
#